data_AF-A0A8T5RWI2-F1
#
_entry.id   AF-A0A8T5RWI2-F1
#
_cell.length_a   1.000
_cell.length_b   1.000
_cell.length_c   1.000
_cell.angle_alpha   90.00
_cell.angle_beta   90.00
_cell.angle_gamma   90.00
#
_symmetry.space_group_name_H-M   'P 1'
#
loop_
_entity.id
_entity.type
_entity.pdbx_description
1 polymer ?
#
loop_
_entity_poly.entity_id
_entity_poly.type
_entity_poly.pdbx_seq_one_letter_code
_entity_poly.pdbx_strand_id
1 'polypeptide(L)'
;MGETDKVVTFKEETSATKLISLIAVLYMIFNAINIFYSSATPNEMYILYGILIVLLAVILFLSLDLISLWKIKIPYEWWLLLIVGVLLVIFDYLVSGTYFAAILVLLAFLIELISQKKEWKASLIMTLFGAAFGIYDCILVFMLYGTSQNGAHFTVGFFGLIAIIILLLTIQEWFDIRIPFTWWGVLVVGFIFFMWVTPLAVFTGAVESLPVAGFGGIILLITFLLTLKDY
;
A
#
# COMPACT_ATOMS: atom_id res chain seq x y z
N MET A 1 2.74 -49.70 -4.62
CA MET A 1 3.31 -48.34 -4.79
C MET A 1 2.16 -47.37 -4.65
N GLY A 2 1.93 -46.85 -3.44
CA GLY A 2 0.95 -45.79 -3.23
C GLY A 2 1.68 -44.46 -3.33
N GLU A 3 1.39 -43.69 -4.38
CA GLU A 3 1.67 -42.25 -4.35
C GLU A 3 0.89 -41.67 -3.18
N THR A 4 1.61 -41.25 -2.16
CA THR A 4 1.03 -40.47 -1.08
C THR A 4 0.70 -39.13 -1.70
N ASP A 5 -0.58 -38.89 -1.95
CA ASP A 5 -1.11 -37.58 -2.27
C ASP A 5 -0.52 -36.59 -1.26
N LYS A 6 0.39 -35.75 -1.74
CA LYS A 6 0.92 -34.64 -0.96
C LYS A 6 -0.24 -33.68 -0.76
N VAL A 7 -1.00 -33.89 0.30
CA VAL A 7 -1.99 -32.94 0.77
C VAL A 7 -1.24 -31.63 0.97
N VAL A 8 -1.50 -30.69 0.08
CA VAL A 8 -1.04 -29.30 0.20
C VAL A 8 -1.75 -28.76 1.43
N THR A 9 -1.07 -28.86 2.56
CA THR A 9 -1.54 -28.31 3.83
C THR A 9 -1.22 -26.83 3.77
N PHE A 10 -2.25 -25.99 3.61
CA PHE A 10 -2.11 -24.55 3.79
C PHE A 10 -1.66 -24.31 5.23
N LYS A 11 -0.42 -23.85 5.38
CA LYS A 11 0.26 -23.71 6.65
C LYS A 11 0.12 -22.28 7.15
N GLU A 12 -0.28 -22.14 8.41
CA GLU A 12 -0.27 -20.92 9.23
C GLU A 12 -1.16 -19.76 8.73
N GLU A 13 -1.93 -19.15 9.65
CA GLU A 13 -2.67 -17.92 9.37
C GLU A 13 -1.73 -16.86 8.79
N THR A 14 -2.01 -16.41 7.56
CA THR A 14 -1.16 -15.44 6.87
C THR A 14 -1.11 -14.14 7.68
N SER A 15 0.04 -13.78 8.24
CA SER A 15 0.20 -12.55 9.03
C SER A 15 -0.20 -11.31 8.22
N ALA A 16 -0.60 -10.23 8.89
CA ALA A 16 -0.97 -8.99 8.21
C ALA A 16 0.21 -8.40 7.41
N THR A 17 1.43 -8.52 7.94
CA THR A 17 2.67 -8.10 7.26
C THR A 17 2.89 -8.90 5.98
N LYS A 18 2.70 -10.22 6.01
CA LYS A 18 2.76 -11.07 4.82
C LYS A 18 1.70 -10.71 3.79
N LEU A 19 0.47 -10.37 4.20
CA LEU A 19 -0.58 -9.92 3.28
C LEU A 19 -0.21 -8.59 2.59
N ILE A 20 0.29 -7.61 3.34
CA ILE A 20 0.74 -6.33 2.76
C ILE A 20 1.91 -6.55 1.80
N SER A 21 2.89 -7.35 2.19
CA SER A 21 4.02 -7.71 1.32
C SER A 21 3.58 -8.46 0.08
N LEU A 22 2.56 -9.32 0.16
CA LEU A 22 2.00 -9.98 -1.02
C LEU A 22 1.37 -8.98 -1.99
N ILE A 23 0.60 -8.01 -1.49
CA ILE A 23 0.04 -6.93 -2.31
C ILE A 23 1.17 -6.12 -2.96
N ALA A 24 2.22 -5.82 -2.20
CA ALA A 24 3.41 -5.13 -2.72
C ALA A 24 4.09 -5.93 -3.83
N VAL A 25 4.29 -7.24 -3.65
CA VAL A 25 4.85 -8.15 -4.67
C VAL A 25 4.02 -8.16 -5.95
N LEU A 26 2.69 -8.27 -5.83
CA LEU A 26 1.79 -8.22 -6.99
C LEU A 26 1.90 -6.89 -7.73
N TYR A 27 1.94 -5.78 -6.99
CA TYR A 27 2.12 -4.45 -7.58
C TYR A 27 3.51 -4.28 -8.21
N MET A 28 4.57 -4.82 -7.61
CA MET A 28 5.92 -4.84 -8.18
C MET A 28 5.96 -5.56 -9.52
N ILE A 29 5.32 -6.74 -9.61
CA ILE A 29 5.23 -7.50 -10.87
C ILE A 29 4.47 -6.68 -11.92
N PHE A 30 3.32 -6.10 -11.56
CA PHE A 30 2.57 -5.22 -12.46
C PHE A 30 3.41 -4.02 -12.92
N ASN A 31 4.14 -3.38 -12.02
CA ASN A 31 5.01 -2.24 -12.35
C ASN A 31 6.14 -2.65 -13.30
N ALA A 32 6.79 -3.80 -13.04
CA ALA A 32 7.84 -4.32 -13.92
C ALA A 32 7.30 -4.58 -15.34
N ILE A 33 6.10 -5.18 -15.45
CA ILE A 33 5.41 -5.39 -16.73
C ILE A 33 5.21 -4.04 -17.45
N ASN A 34 4.66 -3.03 -16.75
CA ASN A 34 4.44 -1.71 -17.35
C ASN A 34 5.75 -1.05 -17.79
N ILE A 35 6.83 -1.17 -17.00
CA ILE A 35 8.15 -0.66 -17.36
C ILE A 35 8.67 -1.31 -18.64
N PHE A 36 8.49 -2.62 -18.80
CA PHE A 36 8.88 -3.32 -20.04
C PHE A 36 8.03 -2.90 -21.25
N TYR A 37 6.76 -2.56 -21.06
CA TYR A 37 5.84 -2.14 -22.14
C TYR A 37 5.87 -0.63 -22.44
N SER A 38 6.41 0.19 -21.53
CA SER A 38 6.59 1.64 -21.67
C SER A 38 7.64 1.93 -22.76
N SER A 39 7.20 1.80 -24.00
CA SER A 39 7.98 1.69 -25.24
C SER A 39 8.29 3.03 -25.90
N ALA A 40 8.12 4.15 -25.20
CA ALA A 40 8.35 5.48 -25.78
C ALA A 40 9.83 5.75 -26.13
N THR A 41 10.78 5.19 -25.38
CA THR A 41 12.18 5.04 -25.80
C THR A 41 12.82 3.90 -25.00
N PRO A 42 13.44 2.88 -25.64
CA PRO A 42 14.16 1.84 -24.91
C PRO A 42 15.43 2.45 -24.30
N ASN A 43 15.30 2.99 -23.10
CA ASN A 43 16.42 3.37 -22.28
C ASN A 43 16.82 2.15 -21.44
N GLU A 44 18.08 1.72 -21.59
CA GLU A 44 18.66 0.55 -20.94
C GLU A 44 18.42 0.53 -19.42
N MET A 45 18.34 1.72 -18.79
CA MET A 45 18.04 1.87 -17.37
C MET A 45 16.64 1.35 -16.99
N TYR A 46 15.62 1.49 -17.84
CA TYR A 46 14.29 0.96 -17.57
C TYR A 46 14.26 -0.57 -17.64
N ILE A 47 14.98 -1.16 -18.59
CA ILE A 47 15.08 -2.62 -18.71
C ILE A 47 15.79 -3.20 -17.48
N LEU A 48 16.94 -2.61 -17.10
CA LEU A 48 17.66 -2.99 -15.88
C LEU A 48 16.78 -2.83 -14.65
N TYR A 49 16.01 -1.75 -14.57
CA TYR A 49 15.11 -1.52 -13.45
C TYR A 49 13.97 -2.54 -13.39
N GLY A 50 13.32 -2.83 -14.51
CA GLY A 50 12.28 -3.87 -14.59
C GLY A 50 12.81 -5.25 -14.15
N ILE A 51 14.01 -5.62 -14.58
CA ILE A 51 14.67 -6.87 -14.14
C ILE A 51 14.90 -6.86 -12.62
N LEU A 52 15.42 -5.75 -12.08
CA LEU A 52 15.64 -5.60 -10.65
C LEU A 52 14.34 -5.75 -9.85
N ILE A 53 13.25 -5.10 -10.27
CA ILE A 53 11.96 -5.20 -9.60
C ILE A 53 11.47 -6.64 -9.57
N VAL A 54 11.57 -7.38 -10.69
CA VAL A 54 11.20 -8.80 -10.74
C VAL A 54 12.05 -9.62 -9.77
N LEU A 55 13.37 -9.39 -9.73
CA LEU A 55 14.25 -10.08 -8.79
C LEU A 55 13.87 -9.81 -7.33
N LEU A 56 13.63 -8.55 -6.96
CA LEU A 56 13.19 -8.17 -5.61
C LEU A 56 11.82 -8.75 -5.27
N ALA A 57 10.89 -8.77 -6.23
CA ALA A 57 9.56 -9.37 -6.07
C ALA A 57 9.65 -10.88 -5.81
N VAL A 58 10.53 -11.58 -6.54
CA VAL A 58 10.79 -13.01 -6.33
C VAL A 58 11.41 -13.26 -4.96
N ILE A 59 12.41 -12.47 -4.55
CA ILE A 59 13.03 -12.59 -3.22
C ILE A 59 11.98 -12.43 -2.12
N LEU A 60 11.15 -11.38 -2.20
CA LEU A 60 10.07 -11.16 -1.24
C LEU A 60 9.06 -12.30 -1.29
N PHE A 61 8.59 -12.70 -2.47
CA PHE A 61 7.61 -13.78 -2.61
C PHE A 61 8.09 -15.10 -1.99
N LEU A 62 9.35 -15.47 -2.24
CA LEU A 62 9.98 -16.64 -1.64
C LEU A 62 10.10 -16.52 -0.12
N SER A 63 10.29 -15.31 0.40
CA SER A 63 10.34 -15.08 1.85
C SER A 63 8.98 -15.26 2.53
N LEU A 64 7.85 -15.03 1.84
CA LEU A 64 6.52 -15.12 2.45
C LEU A 64 6.13 -16.53 2.93
N ASP A 65 6.85 -17.56 2.47
CA ASP A 65 6.59 -18.99 2.73
C ASP A 65 5.16 -19.43 2.36
N LEU A 66 4.55 -18.77 1.35
CA LEU A 66 3.20 -19.10 0.86
C LEU A 66 3.18 -20.43 0.08
N ILE A 67 4.30 -20.77 -0.56
CA ILE A 67 4.47 -22.01 -1.31
C ILE A 67 5.69 -22.72 -0.73
N SER A 68 5.51 -23.96 -0.28
CA SER A 68 6.60 -24.79 0.21
C SER A 68 7.47 -25.26 -0.95
N LEU A 69 8.44 -24.46 -1.37
CA LEU A 69 9.46 -24.88 -2.33
C LEU A 69 10.51 -25.76 -1.64
N TRP A 70 10.92 -26.83 -2.32
CA TRP A 70 11.67 -27.93 -1.70
C TRP A 70 13.04 -27.50 -1.11
N LYS A 71 13.70 -26.44 -1.59
CA LYS A 71 15.15 -26.26 -1.32
C LYS A 71 15.62 -24.89 -0.84
N ILE A 72 14.83 -23.83 -0.98
CA ILE A 72 15.28 -22.48 -0.62
C ILE A 72 14.22 -21.83 0.26
N LYS A 73 14.57 -21.58 1.52
CA LYS A 73 13.77 -20.80 2.46
C LYS A 73 14.50 -19.51 2.76
N ILE A 74 13.95 -18.40 2.30
CA ILE A 74 14.43 -17.06 2.68
C ILE A 74 13.63 -16.66 3.93
N PRO A 75 14.26 -16.29 5.05
CA PRO A 75 13.52 -15.90 6.24
C PRO A 75 12.78 -14.58 6.00
N TYR A 76 11.50 -14.53 6.38
CA TYR A 76 10.73 -13.29 6.39
C TYR A 76 11.07 -12.49 7.64
N GLU A 77 11.98 -11.54 7.52
CA GLU A 77 12.40 -10.69 8.64
C GLU A 77 12.33 -9.20 8.27
N TRP A 78 12.17 -8.36 9.29
CA TRP A 78 12.04 -6.91 9.13
C TRP A 78 13.20 -6.27 8.36
N TRP A 79 14.43 -6.78 8.52
CA TRP A 79 15.60 -6.22 7.82
C TRP A 79 15.56 -6.52 6.32
N LEU A 80 14.99 -7.66 5.91
CA LEU A 80 14.79 -7.99 4.50
C LEU A 80 13.81 -6.99 3.88
N LEU A 81 12.69 -6.74 4.56
CA LEU A 81 11.70 -5.75 4.14
C LEU A 81 12.32 -4.34 4.04
N LEU A 82 13.15 -3.96 5.01
CA LEU A 82 13.84 -2.68 4.98
C LEU A 82 14.79 -2.56 3.78
N ILE A 83 15.62 -3.57 3.53
CA ILE A 83 16.56 -3.57 2.39
C ILE A 83 15.80 -3.46 1.07
N VAL A 84 14.76 -4.29 0.88
CA VAL A 84 13.97 -4.26 -0.36
C VAL A 84 13.24 -2.93 -0.51
N GLY A 85 12.63 -2.42 0.56
CA GLY A 85 11.94 -1.13 0.56
C GLY A 85 12.87 0.02 0.21
N VAL A 86 14.06 0.09 0.81
CA VAL A 86 15.05 1.14 0.53
C VAL A 86 15.60 1.04 -0.90
N LEU A 87 15.88 -0.17 -1.39
CA LEU A 87 16.30 -0.35 -2.79
C LEU A 87 15.22 0.13 -3.74
N LEU A 88 13.94 -0.20 -3.49
CA LEU A 88 12.84 0.29 -4.31
C LEU A 88 12.76 1.83 -4.28
N VAL A 89 12.87 2.47 -3.12
CA VAL A 89 12.89 3.95 -3.04
C VAL A 89 14.02 4.54 -3.90
N ILE A 90 15.24 4.00 -3.79
CA ILE A 90 16.40 4.52 -4.53
C ILE A 90 16.17 4.38 -6.04
N PHE A 91 15.72 3.22 -6.51
CA PHE A 91 15.55 3.00 -7.94
C PHE A 91 14.30 3.68 -8.50
N ASP A 92 13.20 3.74 -7.74
CA ASP A 92 12.01 4.52 -8.13
C ASP A 92 12.38 6.00 -8.27
N TYR A 93 13.20 6.55 -7.37
CA TYR A 93 13.71 7.92 -7.49
C TYR A 93 14.54 8.15 -8.76
N LEU A 94 15.36 7.18 -9.14
CA LEU A 94 16.25 7.31 -10.29
C LEU A 94 15.56 7.07 -11.64
N VAL A 95 14.43 6.33 -11.68
CA VAL A 95 13.87 5.82 -12.94
C VAL A 95 12.40 6.15 -13.15
N SER A 96 11.51 5.86 -12.18
CA SER A 96 10.05 5.82 -12.42
C SER A 96 9.30 7.00 -11.79
N GLY A 97 9.78 7.52 -10.66
CA GLY A 97 9.03 8.43 -9.80
C GLY A 97 7.85 7.79 -9.06
N THR A 98 7.63 6.46 -9.12
CA THR A 98 6.44 5.81 -8.53
C THR A 98 6.79 4.97 -7.31
N TYR A 99 6.48 5.44 -6.11
CA TYR A 99 7.03 4.84 -4.88
C TYR A 99 6.06 3.86 -4.19
N PHE A 100 4.95 3.51 -4.83
CA PHE A 100 3.87 2.76 -4.17
C PHE A 100 4.33 1.39 -3.66
N ALA A 101 5.06 0.63 -4.49
CA ALA A 101 5.66 -0.65 -4.07
C ALA A 101 6.56 -0.47 -2.85
N ALA A 102 7.45 0.53 -2.90
CA ALA A 102 8.37 0.84 -1.83
C ALA A 102 7.64 1.20 -0.54
N ILE A 103 6.57 2.02 -0.64
CA ILE A 103 5.72 2.41 0.49
C ILE A 103 5.07 1.18 1.12
N LEU A 104 4.48 0.29 0.33
CA LEU A 104 3.86 -0.92 0.87
C LEU A 104 4.87 -1.85 1.56
N VAL A 105 6.06 -2.04 0.98
CA VAL A 105 7.12 -2.84 1.60
C VAL A 105 7.63 -2.19 2.89
N LEU A 106 7.80 -0.87 2.91
CA LEU A 106 8.21 -0.12 4.10
C LEU A 106 7.13 -0.11 5.19
N LEU A 107 5.85 -0.08 4.81
CA LEU A 107 4.75 -0.24 5.75
C LEU A 107 4.72 -1.63 6.37
N ALA A 108 4.93 -2.69 5.57
CA ALA A 108 5.08 -4.04 6.08
C ALA A 108 6.27 -4.13 7.06
N PHE A 109 7.41 -3.52 6.71
CA PHE A 109 8.56 -3.39 7.61
C PHE A 109 8.21 -2.71 8.93
N LEU A 110 7.54 -1.54 8.89
CA LEU A 110 7.19 -0.80 10.10
C LEU A 110 6.22 -1.57 10.98
N ILE A 111 5.22 -2.23 10.41
CA ILE A 111 4.28 -3.06 11.16
C ILE A 111 5.01 -4.23 11.81
N GLU A 112 5.89 -4.92 11.07
CA GLU A 112 6.70 -6.04 11.60
C GLU A 112 7.59 -5.56 12.76
N LEU A 113 8.26 -4.42 12.60
CA LEU A 113 9.15 -3.85 13.62
C LEU A 113 8.38 -3.40 14.87
N ILE A 114 7.23 -2.75 14.71
CA ILE A 114 6.39 -2.29 15.84
C ILE A 114 5.81 -3.50 16.59
N SER A 115 5.39 -4.53 15.87
CA SER A 115 4.80 -5.74 16.44
C SER A 115 5.76 -6.50 17.35
N GLN A 116 7.07 -6.35 17.17
CA GLN A 116 8.07 -6.91 18.10
C GLN A 116 8.06 -6.25 19.48
N LYS A 117 7.65 -4.99 19.59
CA LYS A 117 7.68 -4.22 20.85
C LYS A 117 6.32 -4.16 21.54
N LYS A 118 5.23 -4.12 20.77
CA LYS A 118 3.87 -4.08 21.29
C LYS A 118 2.93 -4.67 20.25
N GLU A 119 1.98 -5.46 20.71
CA GLU A 119 0.89 -5.97 19.86
C GLU A 119 -0.02 -4.80 19.46
N TRP A 120 0.20 -4.28 18.26
CA TRP A 120 -0.71 -3.35 17.60
C TRP A 120 -1.43 -4.10 16.49
N LYS A 121 -2.74 -3.92 16.38
CA LYS A 121 -3.47 -4.44 15.23
C LYS A 121 -2.94 -3.77 13.96
N ALA A 122 -2.54 -4.58 12.98
CA ALA A 122 -2.00 -4.06 11.73
C ALA A 122 -3.02 -3.20 10.97
N SER A 123 -4.32 -3.52 11.09
CA SER A 123 -5.40 -2.68 10.59
C SER A 123 -5.34 -1.26 11.15
N LEU A 124 -5.10 -1.07 12.45
CA LEU A 124 -4.97 0.25 13.06
C LEU A 124 -3.78 1.04 12.52
N ILE A 125 -2.60 0.40 12.42
CA ILE A 125 -1.41 1.05 11.85
C ILE A 125 -1.68 1.47 10.40
N MET A 126 -2.23 0.56 9.59
CA MET A 126 -2.53 0.84 8.19
C MET A 126 -3.59 1.95 8.04
N THR A 127 -4.58 2.00 8.95
CA THR A 127 -5.58 3.07 8.97
C THR A 127 -4.94 4.43 9.20
N LEU A 128 -3.99 4.53 10.14
CA LEU A 128 -3.30 5.79 10.44
C LEU A 128 -2.46 6.27 9.24
N PHE A 129 -1.76 5.36 8.56
CA PHE A 129 -1.05 5.71 7.33
C PHE A 129 -2.00 6.09 6.19
N GLY A 130 -3.09 5.36 6.01
CA GLY A 130 -4.13 5.68 5.02
C GLY A 130 -4.76 7.04 5.27
N ALA A 131 -5.00 7.39 6.54
CA ALA A 131 -5.49 8.69 6.95
C ALA A 131 -4.46 9.81 6.69
N ALA A 132 -3.18 9.58 6.97
CA ALA A 132 -2.12 10.54 6.67
C ALA A 132 -2.01 10.82 5.16
N PHE A 133 -2.04 9.77 4.33
CA PHE A 133 -2.08 9.92 2.88
C PHE A 133 -3.37 10.56 2.38
N GLY A 134 -4.52 10.24 2.97
CA GLY A 134 -5.79 10.88 2.65
C GLY A 134 -5.78 12.39 2.96
N ILE A 135 -5.21 12.80 4.09
CA ILE A 135 -5.01 14.22 4.41
C ILE A 135 -4.11 14.89 3.38
N TYR A 136 -2.99 14.24 3.01
CA TYR A 136 -2.10 14.73 1.98
C TYR A 136 -2.82 14.91 0.63
N ASP A 137 -3.58 13.91 0.18
CA ASP A 137 -4.37 13.97 -1.05
C ASP A 137 -5.40 15.12 -1.01
N CYS A 138 -6.07 15.34 0.13
CA CYS A 138 -7.00 16.45 0.30
C CYS A 138 -6.30 17.81 0.22
N ILE A 139 -5.13 17.97 0.86
CA ILE A 139 -4.33 19.19 0.80
C ILE A 139 -3.90 19.47 -0.63
N LEU A 140 -3.46 18.46 -1.39
CA LEU A 140 -3.13 18.62 -2.80
C LEU A 140 -4.33 19.10 -3.61
N VAL A 141 -5.50 18.50 -3.42
CA VAL A 141 -6.74 18.95 -4.09
C VAL A 141 -7.02 20.42 -3.76
N PHE A 142 -6.87 20.85 -2.51
CA PHE A 142 -7.05 22.26 -2.13
C PHE A 142 -6.01 23.19 -2.73
N MET A 143 -4.73 22.81 -2.72
CA MET A 143 -3.66 23.67 -3.23
C MET A 143 -3.72 23.82 -4.75
N LEU A 144 -4.00 22.72 -5.46
CA LEU A 144 -3.99 22.70 -6.92
C LEU A 144 -5.28 23.26 -7.52
N TYR A 145 -6.43 23.08 -6.86
CA TYR A 145 -7.73 23.51 -7.39
C TYR A 145 -8.45 24.58 -6.59
N GLY A 146 -7.98 24.93 -5.39
CA GLY A 146 -8.62 25.93 -4.53
C GLY A 146 -8.60 27.34 -5.12
N THR A 147 -7.74 27.61 -6.09
CA THR A 147 -7.68 28.87 -6.85
C THR A 147 -8.44 28.81 -8.18
N SER A 148 -8.82 27.61 -8.64
CA SER A 148 -9.61 27.44 -9.86
C SER A 148 -11.09 27.74 -9.58
N GLN A 149 -11.80 28.36 -10.54
CA GLN A 149 -13.23 28.70 -10.40
C GLN A 149 -14.16 27.46 -10.32
N ASN A 150 -13.62 26.26 -10.26
CA ASN A 150 -14.38 25.02 -10.26
C ASN A 150 -14.60 24.52 -8.83
N GLY A 151 -15.58 25.11 -8.13
CA GLY A 151 -15.90 24.81 -6.73
C GLY A 151 -16.21 23.33 -6.43
N ALA A 152 -16.45 22.53 -7.47
CA ALA A 152 -16.61 21.08 -7.37
C ALA A 152 -15.37 20.39 -6.76
N HIS A 153 -14.14 20.77 -7.14
CA HIS A 153 -12.93 20.11 -6.61
C HIS A 153 -12.68 20.44 -5.15
N PHE A 154 -12.90 21.69 -4.75
CA PHE A 154 -12.84 22.11 -3.35
C PHE A 154 -13.82 21.30 -2.49
N THR A 155 -15.03 21.10 -3.00
CA THR A 155 -16.07 20.30 -2.35
C THR A 155 -15.61 18.86 -2.12
N VAL A 156 -14.97 18.23 -3.12
CA VAL A 156 -14.45 16.86 -2.98
C VAL A 156 -13.33 16.77 -1.94
N GLY A 157 -12.36 17.69 -1.95
CA GLY A 157 -11.31 17.73 -0.92
C GLY A 157 -11.88 17.91 0.49
N PHE A 158 -12.91 18.75 0.63
CA PHE A 158 -13.58 18.99 1.90
C PHE A 158 -14.31 17.74 2.43
N PHE A 159 -15.10 17.07 1.58
CA PHE A 159 -15.76 15.82 1.97
C PHE A 159 -14.76 14.69 2.26
N GLY A 160 -13.65 14.63 1.53
CA GLY A 160 -12.53 13.72 1.83
C GLY A 160 -11.98 13.95 3.24
N LEU A 161 -11.70 15.20 3.59
CA LEU A 161 -11.18 15.54 4.92
C LEU A 161 -12.16 15.16 6.04
N ILE A 162 -13.46 15.41 5.84
CA ILE A 162 -14.50 14.96 6.77
C ILE A 162 -14.47 13.44 6.95
N ALA A 163 -14.36 12.69 5.85
CA ALA A 163 -14.32 11.23 5.91
C ALA A 163 -13.08 10.72 6.66
N ILE A 164 -11.91 11.36 6.52
CA ILE A 164 -10.73 11.04 7.36
C ILE A 164 -10.95 11.37 8.82
N ILE A 165 -11.53 12.52 9.13
CA ILE A 165 -11.82 12.88 10.53
C ILE A 165 -12.74 11.84 11.15
N ILE A 166 -13.81 11.42 10.46
CA ILE A 166 -14.69 10.36 10.92
C ILE A 166 -13.90 9.06 11.14
N LEU A 167 -13.06 8.67 10.20
CA LEU A 167 -12.22 7.47 10.33
C LEU A 167 -11.29 7.54 11.55
N LEU A 168 -10.61 8.67 11.77
CA LEU A 168 -9.73 8.86 12.92
C LEU A 168 -10.50 8.80 14.25
N LEU A 169 -11.72 9.35 14.29
CA LEU A 169 -12.60 9.24 15.45
C LEU A 169 -13.01 7.79 15.74
N THR A 170 -13.03 6.90 14.74
CA THR A 170 -13.33 5.47 14.96
C THR A 170 -12.16 4.69 15.57
N ILE A 171 -10.92 5.18 15.44
CA ILE A 171 -9.70 4.54 15.96
C ILE A 171 -9.51 4.86 17.45
N GLN A 172 -9.97 6.04 17.88
CA GLN A 172 -9.64 6.56 19.20
C GLN A 172 -10.56 6.01 20.27
N GLU A 173 -10.01 5.11 21.09
CA GLU A 173 -10.53 4.80 22.44
C GLU A 173 -10.45 6.01 23.40
N TRP A 174 -9.96 7.17 22.94
CA TRP A 174 -9.66 8.36 23.76
C TRP A 174 -10.83 9.35 23.85
N PHE A 175 -11.82 9.25 22.96
CA PHE A 175 -13.01 10.09 22.96
C PHE A 175 -14.22 9.26 23.39
N ASP A 176 -15.07 9.82 24.24
CA ASP A 176 -16.28 9.13 24.77
C ASP A 176 -17.35 8.88 23.68
N ILE A 177 -17.12 9.38 22.46
CA ILE A 177 -17.95 9.15 21.29
C ILE A 177 -17.60 7.78 20.71
N ARG A 178 -18.37 6.76 21.09
CA ARG A 178 -18.19 5.37 20.65
C ARG A 178 -18.65 5.14 19.21
N ILE A 179 -17.89 5.58 18.20
CA ILE A 179 -18.06 5.06 16.84
C ILE A 179 -17.20 3.80 16.73
N PRO A 180 -17.79 2.60 16.57
CA PRO A 180 -17.02 1.37 16.55
C PRO A 180 -16.16 1.28 15.27
N PHE A 181 -14.89 0.88 15.46
CA PHE A 181 -13.98 0.57 14.36
C PHE A 181 -14.48 -0.68 13.62
N THR A 182 -15.22 -0.46 12.53
CA THR A 182 -15.90 -1.51 11.76
C THR A 182 -15.37 -1.59 10.34
N TRP A 183 -15.26 -2.80 9.81
CA TRP A 183 -14.75 -3.04 8.45
C TRP A 183 -15.55 -2.26 7.40
N TRP A 184 -16.88 -2.13 7.57
CA TRP A 184 -17.73 -1.42 6.62
C TRP A 184 -17.51 0.10 6.68
N GLY A 185 -17.23 0.66 7.86
CA GLY A 185 -16.87 2.07 8.01
C GLY A 185 -15.57 2.39 7.29
N VAL A 186 -14.55 1.54 7.47
CA VAL A 186 -13.26 1.65 6.75
C VAL A 186 -13.46 1.51 5.23
N LEU A 187 -14.29 0.56 4.78
CA LEU A 187 -14.59 0.34 3.37
C LEU A 187 -15.24 1.58 2.73
N VAL A 188 -16.25 2.17 3.38
CA VAL A 188 -16.95 3.35 2.86
C VAL A 188 -15.99 4.53 2.72
N VAL A 189 -15.18 4.80 3.75
CA VAL A 189 -14.18 5.88 3.70
C VAL A 189 -13.12 5.60 2.62
N GLY A 190 -12.59 4.38 2.57
CA GLY A 190 -11.62 3.97 1.56
C GLY A 190 -12.16 4.09 0.14
N PHE A 191 -13.43 3.74 -0.08
CA PHE A 191 -14.10 3.87 -1.37
C PHE A 191 -14.31 5.34 -1.77
N ILE A 192 -14.74 6.21 -0.85
CA ILE A 192 -14.86 7.66 -1.11
C ILE A 192 -13.50 8.22 -1.54
N PHE A 193 -12.43 7.86 -0.84
CA PHE A 193 -11.08 8.29 -1.20
C PHE A 193 -10.66 7.77 -2.56
N PHE A 194 -10.78 6.45 -2.78
CA PHE A 194 -10.35 5.80 -4.01
C PHE A 194 -11.10 6.32 -5.25
N MET A 195 -12.40 6.58 -5.13
CA MET A 195 -13.24 6.99 -6.26
C MET A 195 -13.26 8.50 -6.49
N TRP A 196 -13.19 9.32 -5.43
CA TRP A 196 -13.46 10.75 -5.56
C TRP A 196 -12.20 11.60 -5.34
N VAL A 197 -11.45 11.33 -4.27
CA VAL A 197 -10.30 12.16 -3.89
C VAL A 197 -9.05 11.78 -4.68
N THR A 198 -8.72 10.49 -4.70
CA THR A 198 -7.55 9.91 -5.37
C THR A 198 -7.49 10.27 -6.86
N PRO A 199 -8.56 10.09 -7.67
CA PRO A 199 -8.49 10.41 -9.09
C PRO A 199 -8.27 11.90 -9.31
N LEU A 200 -8.89 12.76 -8.50
CA LEU A 200 -8.66 14.20 -8.62
C LEU A 200 -7.23 14.59 -8.23
N ALA A 201 -6.60 13.92 -7.28
CA ALA A 201 -5.19 14.14 -6.96
C ALA A 201 -4.26 13.70 -8.11
N VAL A 202 -4.57 12.57 -8.77
CA VAL A 202 -3.78 11.98 -9.87
C VAL A 202 -3.98 12.71 -11.21
N PHE A 203 -5.22 13.02 -11.60
CA PHE A 203 -5.58 13.58 -12.91
C PHE A 203 -5.30 15.08 -13.06
N THR A 204 -4.66 15.73 -12.09
CA THR A 204 -4.38 17.17 -12.16
C THR A 204 -3.46 17.58 -13.30
N GLY A 205 -2.72 16.66 -13.93
CA GLY A 205 -1.82 16.94 -15.06
C GLY A 205 -0.64 17.89 -14.74
N ALA A 206 -0.70 18.62 -13.62
CA ALA A 206 0.35 19.48 -13.12
C ALA A 206 1.48 18.70 -12.44
N VAL A 207 1.31 17.38 -12.28
CA VAL A 207 2.11 16.64 -11.33
C VAL A 207 2.45 15.21 -11.74
N GLU A 208 3.12 15.06 -12.88
CA GLU A 208 3.96 13.88 -13.15
C GLU A 208 5.14 13.76 -12.13
N SER A 209 5.27 14.73 -11.20
CA SER A 209 6.39 14.88 -10.27
C SER A 209 6.06 14.73 -8.78
N LEU A 210 4.80 14.53 -8.34
CA LEU A 210 4.51 14.22 -6.93
C LEU A 210 4.31 12.71 -6.80
N PRO A 211 5.31 12.01 -6.24
CA PRO A 211 5.41 10.57 -6.33
C PRO A 211 4.35 9.76 -5.59
N VAL A 212 3.44 10.42 -4.87
CA VAL A 212 2.62 9.82 -3.82
C VAL A 212 1.14 10.19 -3.86
N ALA A 213 0.74 11.01 -4.83
CA ALA A 213 -0.65 11.42 -4.96
C ALA A 213 -1.55 10.21 -5.31
N GLY A 214 -2.67 10.08 -4.60
CA GLY A 214 -3.70 9.08 -4.89
C GLY A 214 -3.52 7.73 -4.18
N PHE A 215 -2.47 7.54 -3.39
CA PHE A 215 -2.27 6.28 -2.65
C PHE A 215 -3.15 6.16 -1.40
N GLY A 216 -3.72 7.26 -0.90
CA GLY A 216 -4.55 7.27 0.30
C GLY A 216 -5.74 6.31 0.20
N GLY A 217 -6.50 6.39 -0.90
CA GLY A 217 -7.61 5.48 -1.15
C GLY A 217 -7.20 4.01 -1.19
N ILE A 218 -6.09 3.68 -1.84
CA ILE A 218 -5.60 2.29 -1.95
C ILE A 218 -5.18 1.76 -0.58
N ILE A 219 -4.43 2.55 0.20
CA ILE A 219 -3.99 2.18 1.55
C ILE A 219 -5.19 1.97 2.48
N LEU A 220 -6.24 2.78 2.35
CA LEU A 220 -7.50 2.60 3.09
C LEU A 220 -8.27 1.35 2.65
N LEU A 221 -8.26 0.98 1.37
CA LEU A 221 -8.86 -0.28 0.92
C LEU A 221 -8.06 -1.50 1.42
N ILE A 222 -6.73 -1.42 1.49
CA ILE A 222 -5.90 -2.45 2.13
C ILE A 222 -6.23 -2.53 3.63
N THR A 223 -6.42 -1.39 4.28
CA THR A 223 -6.86 -1.31 5.69
C THR A 223 -8.17 -2.07 5.90
N PHE A 224 -9.14 -1.93 4.99
CA PHE A 224 -10.39 -2.69 5.03
C PHE A 224 -10.14 -4.21 4.99
N LEU A 225 -9.26 -4.69 4.10
CA LEU A 225 -8.91 -6.12 4.02
C LEU A 225 -8.27 -6.61 5.33
N LEU A 226 -7.40 -5.81 5.92
CA LEU A 226 -6.79 -6.12 7.23
C LEU A 226 -7.83 -6.13 8.35
N THR A 227 -8.77 -5.19 8.31
CA THR A 227 -9.85 -5.11 9.30
C THR A 227 -10.75 -6.33 9.22
N LEU A 228 -11.11 -6.79 8.01
CA LEU A 228 -11.89 -8.04 7.84
C LEU A 228 -11.18 -9.27 8.42
N LYS A 229 -9.84 -9.31 8.33
CA LYS A 229 -9.06 -10.40 8.91
C LYS A 229 -9.07 -10.37 10.45
N ASP A 230 -9.11 -9.17 11.03
CA ASP A 230 -9.09 -8.97 12.48
C ASP A 230 -10.48 -9.14 13.14
N TYR A 231 -11.55 -9.36 12.35
CA TYR A 231 -12.95 -9.55 12.78
C TYR A 231 -13.29 -11.04 12.95
#